data_AF-A0AAV8XPL5-F1
#
_entry.id   AF-A0AAV8XPL5-F1
#
_cell.length_a   1.000
_cell.length_b   1.000
_cell.length_c   1.000
_cell.angle_alpha   90.00
_cell.angle_beta   90.00
_cell.angle_gamma   90.00
#
_symmetry.space_group_name_H-M   'P 1'
#
loop_
_entity.id
_entity.type
_entity.pdbx_description
1 polymer ?
#
loop_
_entity_poly.entity_id
_entity_poly.type
_entity_poly.pdbx_seq_one_letter_code
_entity_poly.pdbx_strand_id
1 'polypeptide(L)'
;MHISVVNFYVLHQCYKKNEEIKEKSKFAKKLASELVEEHMERRLNNPRVPRDLRSTIARILNKPEHTFQMENENLVLENRKPCFLCNKMTHR
;
A
#
# COMPACT_ATOMS: atom_id res chain seq x y z
N MET A 1 19.09 6.59 -18.30
CA MET A 1 17.92 5.70 -18.35
C MET A 1 17.60 5.19 -19.77
N HIS A 2 17.70 6.02 -20.82
CA HIS A 2 17.29 5.63 -22.18
C HIS A 2 18.11 4.48 -22.82
N ILE A 3 19.44 4.44 -22.64
CA ILE A 3 20.31 3.43 -23.25
C ILE A 3 20.07 2.04 -22.64
N SER A 4 20.02 1.95 -21.30
CA SER A 4 19.84 0.69 -20.59
C SER A 4 18.54 -0.02 -20.95
N VAL A 5 17.42 0.74 -21.05
CA VAL A 5 16.12 0.17 -21.44
C VAL A 5 16.12 -0.33 -22.89
N VAL A 6 16.80 0.37 -23.80
CA VAL A 6 16.95 -0.08 -25.21
C VAL A 6 17.77 -1.36 -25.27
N ASN A 7 18.91 -1.40 -24.59
CA ASN A 7 19.79 -2.57 -24.60
C ASN A 7 19.04 -3.79 -24.02
N PHE A 8 18.33 -3.59 -22.91
CA PHE A 8 17.56 -4.66 -22.28
C PHE A 8 16.39 -5.12 -23.16
N TYR A 9 15.72 -4.19 -23.86
CA TYR A 9 14.69 -4.52 -24.84
C TYR A 9 15.23 -5.37 -26.00
N VAL A 10 16.37 -4.98 -26.58
CA VAL A 10 17.02 -5.76 -27.65
C VAL A 10 17.38 -7.15 -27.17
N LEU A 11 18.01 -7.26 -26.00
CA LEU A 11 18.37 -8.56 -25.40
C LEU A 11 17.13 -9.44 -25.15
N HIS A 12 16.03 -8.85 -24.66
CA HIS A 12 14.79 -9.56 -24.44
C HIS A 12 14.22 -10.13 -25.74
N GLN A 13 14.26 -9.36 -26.84
CA GLN A 13 13.78 -9.78 -28.16
C GLN A 13 14.68 -10.83 -28.83
N CYS A 14 15.98 -10.81 -28.56
CA CYS A 14 16.90 -11.81 -29.11
C CYS A 14 16.69 -13.23 -28.54
N TYR A 15 16.05 -13.35 -27.37
CA TYR A 15 15.82 -14.64 -26.73
C TYR A 15 14.52 -15.29 -27.22
N LYS A 16 14.64 -16.36 -28.03
CA LYS A 16 13.50 -17.04 -28.70
C LYS A 16 12.40 -17.60 -27.78
N LYS A 17 12.65 -17.76 -26.47
CA LYS A 17 11.62 -18.23 -25.52
C LYS A 17 10.82 -17.10 -24.89
N ASN A 18 11.23 -15.85 -25.06
CA ASN A 18 10.49 -14.71 -24.53
C ASN A 18 9.34 -14.35 -25.48
N GLU A 19 8.27 -13.82 -24.92
CA GLU A 19 7.20 -13.23 -25.70
C GLU A 19 7.69 -11.98 -26.44
N GLU A 20 7.33 -11.86 -27.71
CA GLU A 20 7.70 -10.71 -28.51
C GLU A 20 6.87 -9.48 -28.12
N ILE A 21 7.50 -8.50 -27.46
CA ILE A 21 6.83 -7.26 -27.06
C ILE A 21 7.04 -6.20 -28.16
N LYS A 22 6.11 -6.07 -29.10
CA LYS A 22 6.27 -5.18 -30.28
C LYS A 22 6.56 -3.71 -29.96
N GLU A 23 6.07 -3.23 -28.82
CA GLU A 23 6.17 -1.83 -28.44
C GLU A 23 7.14 -1.62 -27.28
N LYS A 24 8.22 -0.87 -27.52
CA LYS A 24 9.22 -0.53 -26.50
C LYS A 24 8.61 0.17 -25.28
N SER A 25 7.58 0.99 -25.46
CA SER A 25 6.91 1.69 -24.36
C SER A 25 6.25 0.70 -23.39
N LYS A 26 5.63 -0.37 -23.91
CA LYS A 26 5.01 -1.44 -23.13
C LYS A 26 6.06 -2.25 -22.39
N PHE A 27 7.18 -2.55 -23.03
CA PHE A 27 8.32 -3.19 -22.38
C PHE A 27 8.83 -2.38 -21.19
N ALA A 28 9.04 -1.07 -21.39
CA ALA A 28 9.51 -0.19 -20.32
C ALA A 28 8.54 -0.12 -19.14
N LYS A 29 7.23 -0.09 -19.41
CA LYS A 29 6.19 -0.13 -18.36
C LYS A 29 6.20 -1.46 -17.60
N LYS A 30 6.31 -2.59 -18.32
CA LYS A 30 6.40 -3.92 -17.72
C LYS A 30 7.64 -4.04 -16.83
N LEU A 31 8.80 -3.66 -17.35
CA LEU A 31 10.05 -3.65 -16.60
C LEU A 31 9.97 -2.75 -15.36
N ALA A 32 9.40 -1.55 -15.48
CA ALA A 32 9.23 -0.67 -14.34
C ALA A 32 8.32 -1.30 -13.28
N SER A 33 7.22 -1.95 -13.69
CA SER A 33 6.31 -2.67 -12.80
C SER A 33 7.04 -3.78 -12.05
N GLU A 34 7.78 -4.64 -12.75
CA GLU A 34 8.53 -5.76 -12.16
C GLU A 34 9.59 -5.28 -11.15
N LEU A 35 10.29 -4.19 -11.46
CA LEU A 35 11.32 -3.64 -10.57
C LEU A 35 10.77 -3.06 -9.27
N VAL A 36 9.54 -2.54 -9.29
CA VAL A 36 8.94 -1.90 -8.11
C VAL A 36 7.95 -2.79 -7.37
N GLU A 37 7.59 -3.95 -7.92
CA GLU A 37 6.59 -4.86 -7.37
C GLU A 37 6.87 -5.24 -5.92
N GLU A 38 8.05 -5.79 -5.64
CA GLU A 38 8.44 -6.21 -4.28
C GLU A 38 8.42 -5.03 -3.29
N HIS A 39 8.90 -3.87 -3.72
CA HIS A 39 8.88 -2.66 -2.90
C HIS A 39 7.44 -2.21 -2.60
N MET A 40 6.56 -2.26 -3.60
CA MET A 40 5.14 -1.95 -3.45
C MET A 40 4.44 -2.93 -2.50
N GLU A 41 4.75 -4.23 -2.57
CA GLU A 41 4.23 -5.24 -1.65
C GLU A 41 4.63 -4.96 -0.20
N ARG A 42 5.91 -4.67 0.04
CA ARG A 42 6.39 -4.29 1.38
C ARG A 42 5.67 -3.06 1.91
N ARG A 43 5.36 -2.08 1.04
CA ARG A 43 4.63 -0.86 1.41
C ARG A 43 3.15 -1.11 1.65
N LEU A 44 2.52 -2.04 0.93
CA LEU A 44 1.12 -2.42 1.14
C LEU A 44 0.91 -2.95 2.56
N ASN A 45 1.87 -3.73 3.06
CA ASN A 45 1.86 -4.32 4.40
C ASN A 45 2.29 -3.36 5.52
N ASN A 46 2.68 -2.13 5.20
CA ASN A 46 3.13 -1.17 6.20
C ASN A 46 1.95 -0.29 6.68
N PRO A 47 1.54 -0.38 7.97
CA PRO A 47 0.40 0.37 8.48
C PRO A 47 0.62 1.89 8.49
N ARG A 48 1.87 2.35 8.44
CA ARG A 48 2.24 3.78 8.45
C ARG A 48 2.11 4.45 7.08
N VAL A 49 1.91 3.68 6.00
CA VAL A 49 1.72 4.26 4.66
C VAL A 49 0.33 4.90 4.60
N PRO A 50 0.18 6.16 4.12
CA PRO A 50 -1.13 6.80 3.96
C PRO A 50 -2.13 5.92 3.23
N ARG A 51 -3.40 5.97 3.64
CA ARG A 51 -4.47 5.13 3.08
C ARG A 51 -4.55 5.26 1.56
N ASP A 52 -4.58 6.48 1.03
CA ASP A 52 -4.70 6.72 -0.41
C ASP A 52 -3.57 6.09 -1.23
N LEU A 53 -2.34 6.13 -0.68
CA LEU A 53 -1.19 5.47 -1.29
C LEU A 53 -1.31 3.96 -1.23
N ARG A 54 -1.78 3.39 -0.10
CA ARG A 54 -2.07 1.96 0.03
C ARG A 54 -3.16 1.51 -0.95
N SER A 55 -4.26 2.24 -1.07
CA SER A 55 -5.35 1.92 -2.00
C SER A 55 -4.87 1.96 -3.45
N THR A 56 -4.00 2.92 -3.79
CA THR A 56 -3.38 3.02 -5.13
C THR A 56 -2.46 1.84 -5.39
N ILE A 57 -1.60 1.49 -4.44
CA ILE A 57 -0.69 0.33 -4.55
C ILE A 57 -1.50 -0.98 -4.67
N ALA A 58 -2.54 -1.16 -3.86
CA ALA A 58 -3.43 -2.32 -3.91
C ALA A 58 -4.08 -2.47 -5.30
N ARG A 59 -4.52 -1.37 -5.90
CA ARG A 59 -5.07 -1.33 -7.26
C ARG A 59 -4.03 -1.70 -8.31
N ILE A 60 -2.82 -1.15 -8.22
CA ILE A 60 -1.73 -1.45 -9.17
C ILE A 60 -1.36 -2.94 -9.10
N LEU A 61 -1.27 -3.50 -7.89
CA LEU A 61 -0.93 -4.91 -7.67
C LEU A 61 -2.12 -5.88 -7.82
N ASN A 62 -3.34 -5.37 -8.06
CA ASN A 62 -4.59 -6.15 -8.04
C ASN A 62 -4.75 -7.02 -6.77
N LYS A 63 -4.37 -6.48 -5.61
CA LYS A 63 -4.50 -7.14 -4.31
C LYS A 63 -5.65 -6.53 -3.50
N PRO A 64 -6.31 -7.32 -2.62
CA PRO A 64 -7.31 -6.78 -1.73
C PRO A 64 -6.69 -5.70 -0.83
N GLU A 65 -7.42 -4.62 -0.60
CA GLU A 65 -7.01 -3.59 0.35
C GLU A 65 -7.13 -4.16 1.77
N HIS A 66 -6.01 -4.49 2.40
CA HIS A 66 -6.00 -4.79 3.82
C HIS A 66 -6.21 -3.49 4.59
N THR A 67 -7.43 -3.25 5.06
CA THR A 67 -7.66 -2.30 6.14
C THR A 67 -6.96 -2.84 7.37
N PHE A 68 -5.83 -2.23 7.73
CA PHE A 68 -5.29 -2.35 9.08
C PHE A 68 -6.32 -1.69 9.99
N GLN A 69 -7.24 -2.50 10.50
CA GLN A 69 -7.99 -2.12 11.67
C GLN A 69 -6.94 -1.97 12.75
N MET A 70 -6.65 -0.73 13.17
CA MET A 70 -6.08 -0.57 14.50
C MET A 70 -7.12 -1.23 15.40
N GLU A 71 -6.76 -2.36 15.99
CA GLU A 71 -7.52 -2.90 17.11
C GLU A 71 -7.51 -1.76 18.14
N ASN A 72 -8.60 -0.99 18.16
CA ASN A 72 -8.92 -0.15 19.29
C ASN A 72 -9.23 -1.15 20.39
N GLU A 73 -8.19 -1.67 21.04
CA GLU A 73 -8.30 -2.56 22.18
C GLU A 73 -9.28 -1.92 23.16
N ASN A 74 -10.51 -2.42 23.12
CA ASN A 74 -11.61 -2.13 24.03
C ASN A 74 -11.54 -0.76 24.71
N LEU A 75 -11.62 0.33 23.93
CA LEU A 75 -11.86 1.68 24.46
C LEU A 75 -13.33 1.81 24.93
N VAL A 76 -13.76 0.90 25.79
CA VAL A 76 -15.02 1.00 26.49
C VAL A 76 -14.86 2.21 27.41
N LEU A 77 -15.58 3.28 27.10
CA LEU A 77 -15.69 4.42 27.98
C LEU A 77 -16.36 3.95 29.27
N GLU A 78 -15.57 3.73 30.32
CA GLU A 78 -16.11 3.45 31.64
C GLU A 78 -16.97 4.64 32.09
N ASN A 79 -18.16 4.35 32.63
CA ASN A 79 -19.00 5.36 33.23
C ASN A 79 -18.20 6.09 34.32
N ARG A 80 -18.15 7.43 34.24
CA ARG A 80 -17.48 8.25 35.25
C ARG A 80 -18.06 7.94 36.64
N LYS A 81 -17.24 7.46 37.56
CA LYS A 81 -17.63 7.28 38.96
C LYS A 81 -17.99 8.66 39.54
N PRO A 82 -19.13 8.80 40.24
CA PRO A 82 -19.47 10.07 40.89
C PRO A 82 -18.44 10.38 41.98
N CYS A 83 -18.04 11.64 42.10
CA CYS A 83 -17.16 12.08 43.18
C CYS A 83 -17.87 11.88 44.53
N PHE A 84 -17.28 11.09 45.43
CA PHE A 84 -17.82 10.83 46.76
C PHE A 84 -17.73 12.03 47.71
N LEU A 85 -16.92 13.04 47.38
CA LEU A 85 -16.75 14.25 48.18
C LEU A 85 -17.75 15.36 47.78
N CYS A 86 -18.30 15.29 46.56
CA CYS A 86 -19.25 16.30 46.08
C CYS A 86 -20.68 15.90 46.47
N ASN A 87 -21.22 16.58 47.48
CA ASN A 87 -22.63 16.46 47.84
C ASN A 87 -23.50 17.01 46.70
N LYS A 88 -24.49 16.24 46.22
CA LYS A 88 -25.36 16.60 45.08
C LYS A 88 -26.31 17.79 45.36
N MET A 89 -26.15 18.49 46.47
CA MET A 89 -27.08 19.52 46.94
C MET A 89 -26.67 20.97 46.62
N THR A 90 -25.55 21.23 45.95
CA THR A 90 -25.07 22.60 45.65
C THR A 90 -25.33 23.07 44.22
N HIS A 91 -26.39 22.59 43.57
CA HIS A 91 -26.97 23.28 42.41
C HIS A 91 -28.50 23.30 42.55
N ARG A 92 -29.01 24.34 43.21
CA ARG A 92 -30.37 24.83 43.08
C ARG A 92 -30.31 26.30 42.72
#